data_AF-M4VBG0-F1
#
_entry.id   AF-M4VBG0-F1
#
_cell.length_a   1.000
_cell.length_b   1.000
_cell.length_c   1.000
_cell.angle_alpha   90.00
_cell.angle_beta   90.00
_cell.angle_gamma   90.00
#
_symmetry.space_group_name_H-M   'P 1'
#
loop_
_entity.id
_entity.type
_entity.pdbx_description
1 polymer ?
#
loop_
_entity_poly.entity_id
_entity_poly.type
_entity_poly.pdbx_seq_one_letter_code
_entity_poly.pdbx_strand_id
1 'polypeptide(L)'
;MNKKSPLEPELNTVAVNGVTFRHQDIYNVIDDFYNRIQQDSILSVSFRSVHDWPEHIERLTHFWWIRFGGHPYLSTEYNPVTKHFFAGFNHNLLERWLGLFHQTLDDRLTLQQSHLWKLISERIGNSLSIKNEMYLRQYSKK
;
A
#
# COMPACT_ATOMS: atom_id res chain seq x y z
N MET A 1 6.30 -33.35 9.82
CA MET A 1 5.34 -33.05 8.72
C MET A 1 4.21 -32.20 9.29
N ASN A 2 4.35 -30.88 9.30
CA ASN A 2 3.24 -29.99 9.66
C ASN A 2 2.45 -29.69 8.39
N LYS A 3 1.27 -30.30 8.28
CA LYS A 3 0.26 -29.90 7.29
C LYS A 3 -0.22 -28.50 7.69
N LYS A 4 0.17 -27.46 6.96
CA LYS A 4 -0.54 -26.18 7.00
C LYS A 4 -1.99 -26.49 6.61
N SER A 5 -2.92 -26.27 7.54
CA SER A 5 -4.35 -26.33 7.25
C SER A 5 -4.68 -25.34 6.14
N PRO A 6 -5.38 -25.71 5.06
CA PRO A 6 -5.83 -24.75 4.06
C PRO A 6 -6.86 -23.86 4.75
N LEU A 7 -6.52 -22.59 4.98
CA LEU A 7 -7.48 -21.60 5.45
C LEU A 7 -8.64 -21.54 4.44
N GLU A 8 -9.86 -21.71 4.94
CA GLU A 8 -11.06 -21.87 4.11
C GLU A 8 -11.29 -20.68 3.15
N PRO A 9 -11.80 -20.94 1.93
CA PRO A 9 -11.91 -19.92 0.88
C PRO A 9 -12.77 -18.69 1.24
N GLU A 10 -13.72 -18.80 2.18
CA GLU A 10 -14.58 -17.68 2.59
C GLU A 10 -13.88 -16.67 3.52
N LEU A 11 -12.78 -17.06 4.18
CA LEU A 11 -11.95 -16.16 5.00
C LEU A 11 -10.95 -15.32 4.18
N ASN A 12 -10.89 -15.55 2.86
CA ASN A 12 -9.87 -14.96 1.99
C ASN A 12 -10.42 -13.86 1.08
N THR A 13 -11.65 -13.37 1.30
CA THR A 13 -12.21 -12.27 0.52
C THR A 13 -12.74 -11.13 1.37
N VAL A 14 -12.67 -9.92 0.83
CA VAL A 14 -13.26 -8.69 1.38
C VAL A 14 -14.08 -8.00 0.30
N ALA A 15 -15.17 -7.34 0.70
CA ALA A 15 -16.03 -6.61 -0.21
C ALA A 15 -16.14 -5.14 0.21
N VAL A 16 -15.95 -4.24 -0.73
CA VAL A 16 -16.09 -2.79 -0.53
C VAL A 16 -17.01 -2.26 -1.62
N ASN A 17 -18.15 -1.69 -1.21
CA ASN A 17 -19.17 -1.16 -2.12
C ASN A 17 -19.62 -2.18 -3.20
N GLY A 18 -19.73 -3.46 -2.84
CA GLY A 18 -20.12 -4.54 -3.76
C GLY A 18 -18.98 -5.07 -4.66
N VAL A 19 -17.78 -4.50 -4.59
CA VAL A 19 -16.59 -5.00 -5.29
C VAL A 19 -15.82 -5.94 -4.37
N THR A 20 -15.59 -7.18 -4.82
CA THR A 20 -14.89 -8.21 -4.05
C THR A 20 -13.41 -8.29 -4.40
N PHE A 21 -12.56 -8.48 -3.40
CA PHE A 21 -11.13 -8.71 -3.53
C PHE A 21 -10.75 -9.98 -2.79
N ARG A 22 -9.98 -10.86 -3.43
CA ARG A 22 -9.32 -11.96 -2.72
C ARG A 22 -8.02 -11.43 -2.11
N HIS A 23 -7.66 -11.94 -0.94
CA HIS A 23 -6.40 -11.62 -0.28
C HIS A 23 -5.21 -11.84 -1.22
N GLN A 24 -5.20 -12.95 -1.97
CA GLN A 24 -4.16 -13.24 -2.96
C GLN A 24 -4.06 -12.19 -4.06
N ASP A 25 -5.17 -11.59 -4.49
CA ASP A 25 -5.14 -10.52 -5.50
C ASP A 25 -4.51 -9.24 -4.92
N ILE A 26 -4.80 -8.93 -3.65
CA ILE A 26 -4.13 -7.84 -2.91
C ILE A 26 -2.63 -8.11 -2.84
N TYR A 27 -2.22 -9.32 -2.44
CA TYR A 27 -0.81 -9.70 -2.37
C TYR A 27 -0.12 -9.51 -3.72
N ASN A 28 -0.70 -10.03 -4.81
CA ASN A 28 -0.10 -9.95 -6.14
C ASN A 28 0.06 -8.51 -6.64
N VAL A 29 -0.91 -7.64 -6.36
CA VAL A 29 -0.81 -6.20 -6.68
C VAL A 29 0.32 -5.54 -5.91
N ILE A 30 0.43 -5.80 -4.60
CA ILE A 30 1.46 -5.20 -3.76
C ILE A 30 2.85 -5.72 -4.15
N ASP A 31 3.02 -7.02 -4.33
CA ASP A 31 4.27 -7.61 -4.78
C ASP A 31 4.73 -7.04 -6.13
N ASP A 32 3.85 -7.02 -7.14
CA ASP A 32 4.17 -6.47 -8.47
C ASP A 32 4.52 -4.98 -8.40
N PHE A 33 3.74 -4.21 -7.65
CA PHE A 33 3.96 -2.77 -7.51
C PHE A 33 5.33 -2.47 -6.90
N TYR A 34 5.71 -3.16 -5.83
CA TYR A 34 6.99 -2.93 -5.17
C TYR A 34 8.18 -3.49 -5.95
N ASN A 35 7.98 -4.53 -6.77
CA ASN A 35 8.98 -4.93 -7.77
C ASN A 35 9.24 -3.81 -8.79
N ARG A 36 8.20 -3.09 -9.22
CA ARG A 36 8.37 -1.91 -10.09
C ARG A 36 9.01 -0.73 -9.36
N ILE A 37 8.66 -0.48 -8.11
CA ILE A 37 9.29 0.57 -7.27
C ILE A 37 10.79 0.34 -7.13
N GLN A 38 11.22 -0.90 -6.93
CA GLN A 38 12.64 -1.25 -6.83
C GLN A 38 13.42 -0.95 -8.12
N GLN A 39 12.76 -1.00 -9.27
CA GLN A 39 13.35 -0.69 -10.58
C GLN A 39 13.28 0.80 -10.93
N ASP A 40 12.46 1.58 -10.22
CA ASP A 40 12.30 3.00 -10.44
C ASP A 40 13.49 3.79 -9.88
N SER A 41 14.21 4.52 -10.73
CA SER A 41 15.45 5.22 -10.35
C SER A 41 15.25 6.33 -9.30
N ILE A 42 14.04 6.85 -9.14
CA ILE A 42 13.72 7.93 -8.21
C ILE A 42 13.06 7.37 -6.96
N LEU A 43 12.00 6.57 -7.10
CA LEU A 43 11.22 6.05 -5.98
C LEU A 43 12.01 5.03 -5.16
N SER A 44 12.87 4.21 -5.79
CA SER A 44 13.69 3.22 -5.08
C SER A 44 14.53 3.82 -3.95
N VAL A 45 14.91 5.10 -4.06
CA VAL A 45 15.72 5.80 -3.05
C VAL A 45 15.00 5.87 -1.69
N SER A 46 13.69 6.14 -1.69
CA SER A 46 12.88 6.21 -0.47
C SER A 46 12.71 4.85 0.23
N PHE A 47 13.00 3.74 -0.46
CA PHE A 47 12.85 2.37 0.04
C PHE A 47 14.17 1.66 0.31
N ARG A 48 15.33 2.34 0.23
CA ARG A 48 16.66 1.73 0.47
C ARG A 48 16.85 1.12 1.85
N SER A 49 16.05 1.53 2.85
CA SER A 49 16.08 0.99 4.21
C SER A 49 15.25 -0.29 4.38
N VAL A 50 14.55 -0.74 3.32
CA VAL A 50 13.85 -2.03 3.33
C VAL A 50 14.88 -3.14 3.09
N HIS A 51 15.09 -3.97 4.11
CA HIS A 51 16.05 -5.08 4.06
C HIS A 51 15.40 -6.44 3.84
N ASP A 52 14.15 -6.61 4.30
CA ASP A 52 13.35 -7.80 4.11
C ASP A 52 12.11 -7.46 3.26
N TRP A 53 12.20 -7.74 1.96
CA TRP A 53 11.10 -7.48 1.04
C TRP A 53 9.90 -8.39 1.29
N PRO A 54 10.03 -9.72 1.47
CA PRO A 54 8.91 -10.57 1.85
C PRO A 54 8.11 -10.05 3.06
N GLU A 55 8.78 -9.66 4.15
CA GLU A 55 8.12 -9.08 5.33
C GLU A 55 7.42 -7.75 4.98
N HIS A 56 8.08 -6.88 4.20
CA HIS A 56 7.53 -5.60 3.78
C HIS A 56 6.25 -5.77 2.96
N ILE A 57 6.25 -6.69 1.99
CA ILE A 57 5.09 -7.01 1.16
C ILE A 57 3.96 -7.56 2.02
N GLU A 58 4.22 -8.50 2.93
CA GLU A 58 3.20 -9.06 3.82
C GLU A 58 2.52 -7.98 4.67
N ARG A 59 3.31 -7.06 5.24
CA ARG A 59 2.79 -5.93 6.04
C ARG A 59 1.92 -4.99 5.24
N LEU A 60 2.24 -4.76 3.96
CA LEU A 60 1.48 -3.88 3.08
C LEU A 60 0.24 -4.57 2.51
N THR A 61 0.31 -5.87 2.24
CA THR A 61 -0.88 -6.68 1.96
C THR A 61 -1.86 -6.64 3.13
N HIS A 62 -1.37 -6.81 4.36
CA HIS A 62 -2.18 -6.69 5.58
C HIS A 62 -2.80 -5.29 5.74
N PHE A 63 -2.04 -4.23 5.47
CA PHE A 63 -2.56 -2.86 5.49
C PHE A 63 -3.75 -2.68 4.55
N TRP A 64 -3.63 -3.12 3.30
CA TRP A 64 -4.70 -3.00 2.31
C TRP A 64 -5.89 -3.93 2.61
N TRP A 65 -5.64 -5.12 3.13
CA TRP A 65 -6.68 -6.04 3.59
C TRP A 65 -7.59 -5.41 4.65
N ILE A 66 -7.00 -4.84 5.71
CA ILE A 66 -7.76 -4.10 6.75
C ILE A 66 -8.44 -2.88 6.13
N ARG A 67 -7.77 -2.17 5.21
CA ARG A 67 -8.34 -0.98 4.57
C ARG A 67 -9.63 -1.28 3.82
N PHE A 68 -9.77 -2.50 3.31
CA PHE A 68 -10.98 -3.01 2.65
C PHE A 68 -11.96 -3.72 3.57
N GLY A 69 -11.77 -3.62 4.89
CA GLY A 69 -12.69 -4.18 5.89
C GLY A 69 -12.39 -5.62 6.29
N GLY A 70 -11.25 -6.17 5.88
CA GLY A 70 -10.81 -7.49 6.33
C GLY A 70 -10.41 -7.50 7.80
N HIS A 71 -10.61 -8.64 8.46
CA HIS A 71 -10.18 -8.82 9.85
C HIS A 71 -8.64 -8.79 9.96
N PRO A 72 -8.08 -8.08 10.95
CA PRO A 72 -6.64 -8.03 11.15
C PRO A 72 -6.08 -9.43 11.45
N TYR A 73 -4.95 -9.77 10.85
CA TYR A 73 -4.24 -11.04 11.06
C TYR A 73 -2.78 -10.86 11.50
N LEU A 74 -2.25 -9.63 11.48
CA LEU A 74 -0.98 -9.26 12.10
C LEU A 74 -1.22 -8.27 13.25
N SER A 75 -0.46 -8.43 14.33
CA SER A 75 -0.38 -7.43 15.40
C SER A 75 0.61 -6.34 14.97
N THR A 76 0.16 -5.39 14.17
CA THR A 76 0.98 -4.29 13.65
C THR A 76 0.24 -2.98 13.75
N GLU A 77 0.86 -1.99 14.40
CA GLU A 77 0.40 -0.61 14.36
C GLU A 77 1.03 0.12 13.16
N TYR A 78 0.18 0.77 12.37
CA TYR A 78 0.60 1.55 11.22
C TYR A 78 0.64 3.03 11.57
N ASN A 79 1.84 3.63 11.55
CA ASN A 79 2.01 5.08 11.59
C ASN A 79 2.57 5.58 10.24
N PRO A 80 1.74 5.65 9.19
CA PRO A 80 2.20 5.99 7.85
C PRO A 80 2.75 7.42 7.80
N VAL A 81 2.15 8.37 8.52
CA VAL A 81 2.50 9.80 8.42
C VAL A 81 3.97 10.04 8.77
N THR A 82 4.39 9.58 9.95
CA THR A 82 5.77 9.77 10.41
C THR A 82 6.77 9.05 9.51
N LYS A 83 6.44 7.82 9.06
CA LYS A 83 7.30 7.04 8.16
C LYS A 83 7.50 7.73 6.81
N HIS A 84 6.43 8.25 6.20
CA HIS A 84 6.51 8.92 4.91
C HIS A 84 7.27 10.25 5.01
N PHE A 85 7.04 11.03 6.09
CA PHE A 85 7.78 12.28 6.33
C PHE A 85 9.30 12.04 6.35
N PHE A 86 9.78 11.09 7.15
CA PHE A 86 11.22 10.78 7.23
C PHE A 86 11.78 10.10 5.96
N ALA A 87 10.93 9.54 5.11
CA ALA A 87 11.32 8.98 3.81
C ALA A 87 11.44 10.06 2.70
N GLY A 88 11.28 11.35 3.03
CA GLY A 88 11.41 12.46 2.09
C GLY A 88 10.16 12.70 1.23
N PHE A 89 8.98 12.27 1.71
CA PHE A 89 7.72 12.41 0.99
C PHE A 89 7.47 13.86 0.52
N ASN A 90 7.06 14.00 -0.73
CA ASN A 90 6.68 15.26 -1.35
C ASN A 90 5.70 15.00 -2.51
N HIS A 91 5.14 16.07 -3.07
CA HIS A 91 4.13 15.99 -4.12
C HIS A 91 4.61 15.25 -5.38
N ASN A 92 5.83 15.52 -5.85
CA ASN A 92 6.38 14.89 -7.06
C ASN A 92 6.57 13.38 -6.88
N LEU A 93 7.03 12.95 -5.69
CA LEU A 93 7.15 11.53 -5.37
C LEU A 93 5.77 10.87 -5.27
N LEU A 94 4.77 11.54 -4.69
CA LEU A 94 3.41 11.02 -4.64
C LEU A 94 2.82 10.84 -6.04
N GLU A 95 2.96 11.83 -6.92
CA GLU A 95 2.46 11.75 -8.29
C GLU A 95 3.09 10.56 -9.05
N ARG A 96 4.41 10.41 -8.96
CA ARG A 96 5.12 9.29 -9.57
C ARG A 96 4.69 7.93 -9.00
N TRP A 97 4.52 7.86 -7.68
CA TRP A 97 4.06 6.66 -6.98
C TRP A 97 2.64 6.28 -7.43
N LEU A 98 1.72 7.25 -7.48
CA LEU A 98 0.34 7.03 -7.93
C LEU A 98 0.29 6.59 -9.39
N GLY A 99 1.08 7.22 -10.27
CA GLY A 99 1.17 6.82 -11.67
C GLY A 99 1.58 5.35 -11.84
N LEU A 100 2.62 4.92 -11.14
CA LEU A 100 3.09 3.54 -11.21
C LEU A 100 2.09 2.55 -10.55
N PHE A 101 1.46 2.97 -9.46
CA PHE A 101 0.46 2.16 -8.79
C PHE A 101 -0.77 1.97 -9.66
N HIS A 102 -1.25 3.02 -10.32
CA HIS A 102 -2.38 2.97 -11.24
C HIS A 102 -2.14 2.03 -12.41
N GLN A 103 -0.93 2.06 -13.00
CA GLN A 103 -0.53 1.09 -14.03
C GLN A 103 -0.57 -0.35 -13.50
N THR A 104 -0.04 -0.58 -12.30
CA THR A 104 -0.04 -1.92 -11.69
C THR A 104 -1.46 -2.42 -11.44
N LEU A 105 -2.36 -1.55 -10.98
CA LEU A 105 -3.76 -1.90 -10.76
C LEU A 105 -4.47 -2.28 -12.07
N ASP A 106 -4.23 -1.54 -13.15
CA ASP A 106 -4.82 -1.83 -14.46
C ASP A 106 -4.29 -3.14 -15.07
N ASP A 107 -3.03 -3.48 -14.83
CA ASP A 107 -2.42 -4.73 -15.30
C ASP A 107 -2.91 -5.96 -14.52
N ARG A 108 -3.29 -5.79 -13.25
CA ARG A 108 -3.55 -6.91 -12.32
C ARG A 108 -5.03 -7.13 -11.98
N LEU A 109 -5.89 -6.13 -12.17
CA LEU A 109 -7.27 -6.16 -11.67
C LEU A 109 -8.29 -5.87 -12.77
N THR A 110 -9.55 -6.21 -12.50
CA THR A 110 -10.66 -5.75 -13.34
C THR A 110 -10.83 -4.23 -13.22
N LEU A 111 -11.49 -3.61 -14.21
CA LEU A 111 -11.73 -2.16 -14.22
C LEU A 111 -12.42 -1.65 -12.95
N GLN A 112 -13.41 -2.39 -12.43
CA GLN A 112 -14.14 -2.00 -11.21
C GLN A 112 -13.24 -2.05 -9.96
N GLN A 113 -12.42 -3.11 -9.85
CA GLN A 113 -11.46 -3.27 -8.76
C GLN A 113 -10.36 -2.19 -8.80
N SER A 114 -9.75 -1.98 -9.97
CA SER A 114 -8.73 -0.95 -10.18
C SER A 114 -9.26 0.45 -9.83
N HIS A 115 -10.45 0.81 -10.32
CA HIS A 115 -11.06 2.11 -10.03
C HIS A 115 -11.22 2.38 -8.53
N LEU A 116 -11.68 1.38 -7.77
CA LEU A 116 -11.85 1.56 -6.32
C LEU A 116 -10.50 1.77 -5.60
N TRP A 117 -9.47 1.01 -5.96
CA TRP A 117 -8.13 1.18 -5.39
C TRP A 117 -7.57 2.57 -5.69
N LYS A 118 -7.67 3.04 -6.95
CA LYS A 118 -7.22 4.37 -7.37
C LYS A 118 -7.83 5.48 -6.52
N LEU A 119 -9.16 5.47 -6.36
CA LEU A 119 -9.87 6.44 -5.51
C LEU A 119 -9.39 6.41 -4.06
N ILE A 120 -9.10 5.23 -3.51
CA ILE A 120 -8.65 5.08 -2.12
C ILE A 120 -7.18 5.54 -1.98
N SER A 121 -6.30 5.15 -2.90
CA SER A 121 -4.89 5.57 -2.87
C SER A 121 -4.73 7.07 -3.05
N GLU A 122 -5.50 7.70 -3.94
CA GLU A 122 -5.50 9.15 -4.11
C GLU A 122 -5.94 9.88 -2.84
N ARG A 123 -7.02 9.41 -2.19
CA ARG A 123 -7.49 9.98 -0.91
C ARG A 123 -6.45 9.85 0.20
N ILE A 124 -5.79 8.69 0.30
CA ILE A 124 -4.72 8.48 1.28
C ILE A 124 -3.53 9.40 0.97
N GLY A 125 -3.11 9.47 -0.29
CA GLY A 125 -2.02 10.34 -0.75
C GLY A 125 -2.28 11.81 -0.44
N ASN A 126 -3.48 12.31 -0.74
CA ASN A 126 -3.88 13.68 -0.42
C ASN A 126 -3.85 13.95 1.10
N SER A 127 -4.30 12.99 1.91
CA SER A 127 -4.21 13.11 3.38
C SER A 127 -2.75 13.14 3.86
N LEU A 128 -1.86 12.33 3.26
CA LEU A 128 -0.43 12.35 3.58
C LEU A 128 0.20 13.69 3.21
N SER A 129 -0.13 14.27 2.05
CA SER A 129 0.35 15.61 1.64
C SER A 129 -0.01 16.69 2.65
N ILE A 130 -1.27 16.77 3.07
CA ILE A 130 -1.73 17.75 4.07
C ILE A 130 -0.96 17.57 5.38
N LYS A 131 -0.81 16.32 5.85
CA LYS A 131 -0.09 16.05 7.10
C LYS A 131 1.41 16.33 6.99
N ASN A 132 2.01 16.06 5.84
CA ASN A 132 3.42 16.36 5.58
C ASN A 132 3.67 17.87 5.65
N GLU A 133 2.81 18.68 5.05
CA GLU A 133 2.88 20.15 5.15
C GLU A 133 2.76 20.64 6.60
N MET A 134 1.85 20.04 7.38
CA MET A 134 1.72 20.36 8.80
C MET A 134 3.00 20.04 9.58
N TYR A 135 3.61 18.87 9.32
CA TYR A 135 4.89 18.49 9.93
C TYR A 135 6.00 19.45 9.53
N LEU A 136 6.15 19.78 8.24
CA LEU A 136 7.14 20.76 7.78
C LEU A 136 7.00 22.10 8.54
N ARG A 137 5.78 22.62 8.69
CA ARG A 137 5.54 23.86 9.46
C ARG A 137 5.93 23.75 10.93
N GLN A 138 5.79 22.56 11.54
CA GLN A 138 6.18 22.32 12.95
C GLN A 138 7.68 22.19 13.12
N TYR A 139 8.36 21.51 12.20
CA TYR A 139 9.81 21.30 12.23
C TYR A 139 10.61 22.53 11.77
N SER A 140 10.06 23.38 10.90
CA SER A 140 10.68 24.65 10.49
C SER A 140 10.55 25.78 11.52
N LYS A 141 9.78 25.58 12.60
CA LYS A 141 9.59 26.55 13.69
C LYS A 141 10.49 26.29 14.91
N LYS A 142 11.37 25.29 14.83
CA LYS A 142 12.42 25.01 15.83
C LYS A 142 13.78 25.35 15.22
#